data_AF-A0A5C8TGI8-F1
#
_entry.id   AF-A0A5C8TGI8-F1
#
_cell.length_a   1.000
_cell.length_b   1.000
_cell.length_c   1.000
_cell.angle_alpha   90.00
_cell.angle_beta   90.00
_cell.angle_gamma   90.00
#
_symmetry.space_group_name_H-M   'P 1'
#
loop_
_entity.id
_entity.type
_entity.pdbx_description
1 polymer ?
#
loop_
_entity_poly.entity_id
_entity_poly.type
_entity_poly.pdbx_seq_one_letter_code
_entity_poly.pdbx_strand_id
1 'polypeptide(L)'
;MPRVTRHIRRKPASNLHHAVRVADALRLPLNTLVTINISMTCCPVEQASYVLARLRNNQFSHWARRPTKAMIKSGCAAFSPAFVWVLEAAGGVTAAHWLLHVPEDRRDDFEARLAKWVEKAIGKTENERAVEVKDAPHPKGLGKYMLKGMEEAYAHFYGIDFEDQGVVHGRRSGYSLNLGPSAKKRLRNEGDYPEARKWKPFPKGLTNRALNAQRQAHSH
;
A
#
# COMPACT_ATOMS: atom_id res chain seq x y z
N MET A 1 -15.06 -19.13 1.83
CA MET A 1 -15.26 -17.75 2.34
C MET A 1 -13.93 -17.00 2.34
N PRO A 2 -13.89 -15.71 1.99
CA PRO A 2 -12.67 -14.92 2.05
C PRO A 2 -12.15 -14.85 3.49
N ARG A 3 -10.82 -14.88 3.66
CA ARG A 3 -10.18 -14.73 4.97
C ARG A 3 -10.59 -13.40 5.59
N VAL A 4 -10.96 -13.39 6.87
CA VAL A 4 -11.30 -12.17 7.60
C VAL A 4 -10.10 -11.71 8.43
N THR A 5 -9.77 -10.41 8.40
CA THR A 5 -8.66 -9.85 9.18
C THR A 5 -9.00 -8.50 9.79
N ARG A 6 -8.58 -8.29 11.04
CA ARG A 6 -8.72 -7.02 11.77
C ARG A 6 -7.42 -6.22 11.87
N HIS A 7 -6.27 -6.85 11.61
CA HIS A 7 -4.94 -6.22 11.69
C HIS A 7 -4.00 -6.68 10.56
N ILE A 8 -3.05 -5.83 10.16
CA ILE A 8 -1.89 -6.24 9.36
C ILE A 8 -0.89 -6.94 10.28
N ARG A 9 -0.67 -8.24 10.06
CA ARG A 9 0.29 -9.01 10.85
C ARG A 9 1.72 -8.47 10.72
N ARG A 10 2.57 -8.73 11.73
CA ARG A 10 3.98 -8.32 11.78
C ARG A 10 4.76 -8.49 10.47
N LYS A 11 4.74 -9.70 9.86
CA LYS A 11 5.57 -10.00 8.68
C LYS A 11 5.13 -9.20 7.44
N PRO A 12 3.83 -9.18 7.04
CA PRO A 12 3.35 -8.25 6.01
C PRO A 12 3.65 -6.78 6.30
N ALA A 13 3.48 -6.32 7.54
CA ALA A 13 3.77 -4.93 7.93
C ALA A 13 5.25 -4.57 7.72
N SER A 14 6.15 -5.43 8.18
CA SER A 14 7.61 -5.29 7.98
C SER A 14 7.98 -5.20 6.49
N ASN A 15 7.39 -6.08 5.67
CA ASN A 15 7.67 -6.09 4.24
C ASN A 15 7.17 -4.81 3.56
N LEU A 16 5.96 -4.33 3.90
CA LEU A 16 5.41 -3.09 3.33
C LEU A 16 6.22 -1.86 3.77
N HIS A 17 6.61 -1.79 5.04
CA HIS A 17 7.51 -0.73 5.55
C HIS A 17 8.83 -0.68 4.77
N HIS A 18 9.38 -1.83 4.40
CA HIS A 18 10.60 -1.90 3.60
C HIS A 18 10.38 -1.66 2.11
N ALA A 19 9.23 -2.05 1.55
CA ALA A 19 8.92 -1.95 0.13
C ALA A 19 9.07 -0.52 -0.41
N VAL A 20 8.71 0.50 0.38
CA VAL A 20 8.92 1.91 0.00
C VAL A 20 10.41 2.22 -0.21
N ARG A 21 11.30 1.72 0.67
CA ARG A 21 12.75 1.91 0.53
C ARG A 21 13.35 1.07 -0.60
N VAL A 22 12.79 -0.11 -0.83
CA VAL A 22 13.17 -0.95 -1.98
C VAL A 22 12.84 -0.23 -3.28
N ALA A 23 11.70 0.47 -3.34
CA ALA A 23 11.28 1.23 -4.50
C ALA A 23 12.26 2.37 -4.81
N ASP A 24 12.68 3.13 -3.79
CA ASP A 24 13.73 4.15 -3.91
C ASP A 24 15.04 3.55 -4.47
N ALA A 25 15.50 2.43 -3.90
CA ALA A 25 16.73 1.76 -4.33
C ALA A 25 16.65 1.23 -5.78
N LEU A 26 15.47 0.86 -6.24
CA LEU A 26 15.22 0.45 -7.63
C LEU A 26 15.02 1.63 -8.60
N ARG A 27 15.14 2.88 -8.12
CA ARG A 27 14.84 4.10 -8.90
C ARG A 27 13.40 4.12 -9.43
N LEU A 28 12.48 3.55 -8.65
CA LEU A 28 11.03 3.53 -8.91
C LEU A 28 10.30 4.18 -7.73
N PRO A 29 10.56 5.47 -7.44
CA PRO A 29 9.99 6.13 -6.26
C PRO A 29 8.46 6.07 -6.30
N LEU A 30 7.84 5.71 -5.18
CA LEU A 30 6.38 5.62 -5.10
C LEU A 30 5.78 7.02 -4.94
N ASN A 31 5.69 7.75 -6.04
CA ASN A 31 5.41 9.18 -6.11
C ASN A 31 3.91 9.53 -6.23
N THR A 32 3.02 8.54 -6.31
CA THR A 32 1.58 8.76 -6.49
C THR A 32 0.78 7.94 -5.48
N LEU A 33 -0.10 8.59 -4.73
CA LEU A 33 -1.08 7.96 -3.86
C LEU A 33 -2.45 7.98 -4.53
N VAL A 34 -3.06 6.81 -4.66
CA VAL A 34 -4.44 6.63 -5.07
C VAL A 34 -5.23 6.14 -3.86
N THR A 35 -6.30 6.83 -3.53
CA THR A 35 -7.30 6.39 -2.56
C THR A 35 -8.59 6.05 -3.29
N ILE A 36 -9.13 4.87 -3.04
CA ILE A 36 -10.41 4.43 -3.60
C ILE A 36 -11.36 4.14 -2.44
N ASN A 37 -12.42 4.91 -2.30
CA ASN A 37 -13.47 4.63 -1.34
C ASN A 37 -14.43 3.59 -1.93
N ILE A 38 -14.23 2.32 -1.54
CA ILE A 38 -15.00 1.19 -2.05
C ILE A 38 -16.46 1.29 -1.60
N SER A 39 -16.72 1.84 -0.41
CA SER A 39 -18.08 2.10 0.09
C SER A 39 -18.86 3.12 -0.73
N MET A 40 -18.22 3.84 -1.66
CA MET A 40 -18.85 4.77 -2.61
C MET A 40 -18.94 4.19 -4.03
N THR A 41 -18.88 2.87 -4.14
CA THR A 41 -18.99 2.12 -5.39
C THR A 41 -20.03 1.03 -5.23
N CYS A 42 -20.52 0.49 -6.34
CA CYS A 42 -21.42 -0.67 -6.32
C CYS A 42 -20.73 -2.00 -5.93
N CYS A 43 -19.47 -1.97 -5.49
CA CYS A 43 -18.70 -3.16 -5.15
C CYS A 43 -19.04 -3.64 -3.73
N PRO A 44 -19.47 -4.90 -3.54
CA PRO A 44 -19.58 -5.49 -2.21
C PRO A 44 -18.21 -5.49 -1.50
N VAL A 45 -18.17 -5.13 -0.22
CA VAL A 45 -16.93 -5.00 0.57
C VAL A 45 -16.16 -6.32 0.67
N GLU A 46 -16.85 -7.45 0.60
CA GLU A 46 -16.28 -8.80 0.59
C GLU A 46 -15.44 -9.08 -0.66
N GLN A 47 -15.71 -8.35 -1.75
CA GLN A 47 -15.00 -8.45 -3.02
C GLN A 47 -13.88 -7.41 -3.17
N ALA A 48 -13.77 -6.44 -2.26
CA ALA A 48 -12.81 -5.32 -2.33
C ALA A 48 -11.37 -5.79 -2.62
N SER A 49 -10.90 -6.80 -1.87
CA SER A 49 -9.55 -7.37 -2.08
C SER A 49 -9.36 -7.99 -3.46
N TYR A 50 -10.39 -8.61 -4.03
CA TYR A 50 -10.34 -9.27 -5.33
C TYR A 50 -10.36 -8.24 -6.47
N VAL A 51 -11.27 -7.28 -6.43
CA VAL A 51 -11.37 -6.24 -7.46
C VAL A 51 -10.16 -5.33 -7.48
N LEU A 52 -9.60 -5.00 -6.30
CA LEU A 52 -8.36 -4.25 -6.18
C LEU A 52 -7.18 -5.03 -6.79
N ALA A 53 -7.16 -6.36 -6.66
CA ALA A 53 -6.15 -7.18 -7.32
C ALA A 53 -6.28 -7.12 -8.86
N ARG A 54 -7.51 -7.13 -9.41
CA ARG A 54 -7.74 -6.97 -10.85
C ARG A 54 -7.30 -5.59 -11.36
N LEU A 55 -7.61 -4.53 -10.62
CA LEU A 55 -7.17 -3.17 -10.94
C LEU A 55 -5.63 -3.11 -11.04
N ARG A 56 -4.92 -3.58 -10.00
CA ARG A 56 -3.45 -3.55 -9.94
C ARG A 56 -2.79 -4.46 -10.98
N ASN A 57 -3.27 -5.69 -11.13
CA ASN A 57 -2.58 -6.71 -11.93
C ASN A 57 -2.97 -6.67 -13.41
N ASN A 58 -4.23 -6.37 -13.74
CA ASN A 58 -4.72 -6.48 -15.12
C ASN A 58 -4.85 -5.14 -15.83
N GLN A 59 -4.97 -4.03 -15.08
CA GLN A 59 -5.04 -2.69 -15.68
C GLN A 59 -3.68 -2.00 -15.55
N PHE A 60 -3.30 -1.63 -14.33
CA PHE A 60 -2.08 -0.85 -14.09
C PHE A 60 -0.81 -1.57 -14.52
N SER A 61 -0.64 -2.84 -14.10
CA SER A 61 0.58 -3.58 -14.44
C SER A 61 0.71 -3.84 -15.94
N HIS A 62 -0.40 -3.94 -16.68
CA HIS A 62 -0.37 -4.04 -18.14
C HIS A 62 0.01 -2.71 -18.77
N TRP A 63 -0.64 -1.63 -18.34
CA TRP A 63 -0.33 -0.28 -18.81
C TRP A 63 1.14 0.08 -18.59
N ALA A 64 1.68 -0.13 -17.39
CA ALA A 64 3.06 0.16 -17.05
C ALA A 64 4.06 -0.55 -17.99
N ARG A 65 3.79 -1.81 -18.34
CA ARG A 65 4.66 -2.65 -19.19
C ARG A 65 4.44 -2.49 -20.70
N ARG A 66 3.31 -1.91 -21.11
CA ARG A 66 2.88 -1.84 -22.52
C ARG A 66 2.56 -0.41 -22.91
N PRO A 67 3.56 0.47 -23.02
CA PRO A 67 3.34 1.80 -23.57
C PRO A 67 2.82 1.69 -25.01
N THR A 68 2.01 2.65 -25.43
CA THR A 68 1.51 2.70 -26.81
C THR A 68 2.64 3.08 -27.77
N LYS A 69 2.47 2.83 -29.08
CA LYS A 69 3.45 3.27 -30.10
C LYS A 69 3.72 4.78 -30.05
N ALA A 70 2.68 5.58 -29.78
CA ALA A 70 2.80 7.03 -29.63
C ALA A 70 3.68 7.41 -28.44
N MET A 71 3.48 6.76 -27.29
CA MET A 71 4.29 6.96 -26.08
C MET A 71 5.75 6.55 -26.30
N ILE A 72 6.00 5.44 -26.98
CA ILE A 72 7.37 5.02 -27.32
C ILE A 72 8.04 6.06 -28.23
N LYS A 73 7.30 6.60 -29.21
CA LYS A 73 7.81 7.66 -30.11
C LYS A 73 8.13 8.96 -29.36
N SER A 74 7.44 9.26 -28.27
CA SER A 74 7.73 10.40 -27.39
C SER A 74 8.81 10.11 -26.33
N GLY A 75 9.45 8.93 -26.37
CA GLY A 75 10.54 8.56 -25.46
C GLY A 75 10.08 7.88 -24.15
N CYS A 76 8.78 7.66 -23.95
CA CYS A 76 8.28 7.00 -22.76
C CYS A 76 8.60 5.49 -22.81
N ALA A 77 9.27 4.99 -21.77
CA ALA A 77 9.64 3.58 -21.68
C ALA A 77 8.60 2.73 -20.92
N ALA A 78 8.62 1.42 -21.18
CA ALA A 78 8.00 0.45 -20.30
C ALA A 78 8.73 0.43 -18.95
N PHE A 79 8.01 0.26 -17.85
CA PHE A 79 8.62 0.16 -16.52
C PHE A 79 8.05 -1.00 -15.71
N SER A 80 8.81 -1.45 -14.72
CA SER A 80 8.37 -2.47 -13.78
C SER A 80 7.34 -1.89 -12.81
N PRO A 81 6.11 -2.44 -12.73
CA PRO A 81 5.09 -1.94 -11.81
C PRO A 81 5.61 -1.98 -10.37
N ALA A 82 5.72 -0.83 -9.72
CA ALA A 82 6.14 -0.69 -8.33
C ALA A 82 5.01 -0.08 -7.52
N PHE A 83 4.53 -0.79 -6.51
CA PHE A 83 3.48 -0.29 -5.62
C PHE A 83 3.40 -1.02 -4.29
N VAL A 84 2.81 -0.36 -3.31
CA VAL A 84 2.29 -0.93 -2.06
C VAL A 84 0.82 -0.55 -1.90
N TRP A 85 0.05 -1.39 -1.22
CA TRP A 85 -1.38 -1.12 -1.03
C TRP A 85 -1.87 -1.67 0.30
N VAL A 86 -2.90 -1.03 0.85
CA VAL A 86 -3.66 -1.50 2.01
C VAL A 86 -5.16 -1.28 1.79
N LEU A 87 -5.95 -2.15 2.41
CA LEU A 87 -7.38 -2.00 2.60
C LEU A 87 -7.65 -1.70 4.07
N GLU A 88 -8.53 -0.76 4.32
CA GLU A 88 -9.04 -0.42 5.64
C GLU A 88 -10.55 -0.31 5.62
N ALA A 89 -11.15 -0.41 6.80
CA ALA A 89 -12.58 -0.31 7.06
C ALA A 89 -12.84 0.54 8.33
N ALA A 90 -12.03 1.58 8.55
CA ALA A 90 -12.19 2.47 9.69
C ALA A 90 -13.55 3.16 9.67
N GLY A 91 -14.22 3.22 10.84
CA GLY A 91 -15.56 3.80 10.96
C GLY A 91 -16.62 3.14 10.06
N GLY A 92 -16.40 1.90 9.60
CA GLY A 92 -17.30 1.20 8.69
C GLY A 92 -17.15 1.58 7.21
N VAL A 93 -16.23 2.48 6.86
CA VAL A 93 -15.97 2.90 5.48
C VAL A 93 -14.81 2.10 4.91
N THR A 94 -15.07 1.27 3.90
CA THR A 94 -14.04 0.47 3.25
C THR A 94 -13.30 1.30 2.20
N ALA A 95 -12.00 1.49 2.39
CA ALA A 95 -11.14 2.22 1.48
C ALA A 95 -9.88 1.41 1.11
N ALA A 96 -9.38 1.65 -0.09
CA ALA A 96 -8.08 1.17 -0.54
C ALA A 96 -7.12 2.34 -0.68
N HIS A 97 -5.98 2.28 0.01
CA HIS A 97 -4.86 3.16 -0.25
C HIS A 97 -3.83 2.41 -1.08
N TRP A 98 -3.38 3.03 -2.16
CA TRP A 98 -2.49 2.43 -3.13
C TRP A 98 -1.41 3.45 -3.50
N LEU A 99 -0.19 3.20 -3.02
CA LEU A 99 0.96 4.05 -3.23
C LEU A 99 1.84 3.41 -4.32
N LEU A 100 2.02 4.09 -5.45
CA LEU A 100 2.62 3.53 -6.66
C LEU A 100 3.61 4.49 -7.31
N HIS A 101 4.47 3.94 -8.16
CA HIS A 101 5.33 4.71 -9.06
C HIS A 101 4.60 5.00 -10.37
N VAL A 102 4.52 6.27 -10.74
CA VAL A 102 4.02 6.75 -12.03
C VAL A 102 5.09 7.70 -12.61
N PRO A 103 5.72 7.38 -13.74
CA PRO A 103 6.60 8.31 -14.42
C PRO A 103 5.88 9.62 -14.76
N GLU A 104 6.57 10.76 -14.61
CA GLU A 104 5.99 12.09 -14.80
C GLU A 104 5.40 12.27 -16.21
N ASP A 105 6.14 11.83 -17.23
CA ASP A 105 5.72 11.79 -18.63
C ASP A 105 4.51 10.88 -18.92
N ARG A 106 4.08 10.09 -17.93
CA ARG A 106 2.95 9.17 -18.02
C ARG A 106 1.81 9.53 -17.07
N ARG A 107 1.89 10.65 -16.33
CA ARG A 107 0.92 10.98 -15.28
C ARG A 107 -0.48 11.29 -15.84
N ASP A 108 -0.57 12.12 -16.87
CA ASP A 108 -1.86 12.51 -17.46
C ASP A 108 -2.61 11.30 -18.05
N ASP A 109 -1.91 10.44 -18.80
CA ASP A 109 -2.49 9.22 -19.36
C ASP A 109 -2.88 8.22 -18.27
N PHE A 110 -2.14 8.17 -17.15
CA PHE A 110 -2.51 7.38 -15.98
C PHE A 110 -3.84 7.86 -15.37
N GLU A 111 -3.96 9.15 -15.07
CA GLU A 111 -5.16 9.71 -14.44
C GLU A 111 -6.39 9.57 -15.34
N ALA A 112 -6.26 9.85 -16.64
CA ALA A 112 -7.34 9.71 -17.62
C ALA A 112 -7.84 8.26 -17.76
N ARG A 113 -6.98 7.27 -17.51
CA ARG A 113 -7.34 5.83 -17.56
C ARG A 113 -7.81 5.29 -16.23
N LEU A 114 -7.31 5.83 -15.11
CA LEU A 114 -7.58 5.30 -13.77
C LEU A 114 -9.07 5.23 -13.49
N ALA A 115 -9.83 6.29 -13.79
CA ALA A 115 -11.29 6.30 -13.61
C ALA A 115 -11.97 5.14 -14.36
N LYS A 116 -11.63 4.95 -15.63
CA LYS A 116 -12.15 3.84 -16.47
C LYS A 116 -11.74 2.47 -15.94
N TRP A 117 -10.53 2.36 -15.40
CA TRP A 117 -10.05 1.11 -14.81
C TRP A 117 -10.74 0.78 -13.50
N VAL A 118 -10.99 1.79 -12.65
CA VAL A 118 -11.75 1.64 -11.41
C VAL A 118 -13.17 1.19 -11.75
N GLU A 119 -13.85 1.87 -12.66
CA GLU A 119 -15.21 1.49 -13.08
C GLU A 119 -15.25 0.05 -13.62
N LYS A 120 -14.29 -0.32 -14.47
CA LYS A 120 -14.19 -1.67 -15.04
C LYS A 120 -13.86 -2.76 -14.02
N ALA A 121 -13.04 -2.46 -13.02
CA ALA A 121 -12.54 -3.45 -12.07
C ALA A 121 -13.42 -3.59 -10.83
N ILE A 122 -13.88 -2.45 -10.31
CA ILE A 122 -14.55 -2.30 -9.01
C ILE A 122 -16.05 -2.08 -9.22
N GLY A 123 -16.45 -1.36 -10.25
CA GLY A 123 -17.84 -1.05 -10.58
C GLY A 123 -18.09 0.45 -10.64
N LYS A 124 -19.31 0.84 -11.01
CA LYS A 124 -19.70 2.25 -11.13
C LYS A 124 -19.45 2.99 -9.82
N THR A 125 -18.85 4.17 -9.92
CA THR A 125 -18.65 5.09 -8.80
C THR A 125 -19.88 5.97 -8.65
N GLU A 126 -20.35 6.17 -7.42
CA GLU A 126 -21.55 6.96 -7.16
C GLU A 126 -21.29 8.47 -7.21
N ASN A 127 -20.05 8.90 -6.95
CA ASN A 127 -19.61 10.28 -7.15
C ASN A 127 -18.11 10.38 -7.44
N GLU A 128 -17.67 11.60 -7.76
CA GLU A 128 -16.28 11.92 -8.11
C GLU A 128 -15.30 11.75 -6.94
N ARG A 129 -15.77 11.72 -5.69
CA ARG A 129 -14.94 11.53 -4.49
C ARG A 129 -14.60 10.06 -4.23
N ALA A 130 -15.16 9.14 -5.01
CA ALA A 130 -14.86 7.72 -4.87
C ALA A 130 -13.40 7.37 -5.20
N VAL A 131 -12.73 8.18 -6.03
CA VAL A 131 -11.32 8.01 -6.39
C VAL A 131 -10.59 9.33 -6.22
N GLU A 132 -9.53 9.32 -5.43
CA GLU A 132 -8.67 10.48 -5.23
C GLU A 132 -7.24 10.12 -5.63
N VAL A 133 -6.60 10.99 -6.41
CA VAL A 133 -5.18 10.86 -6.80
C VAL A 133 -4.44 12.05 -6.22
N LYS A 134 -3.34 11.77 -5.52
CA LYS A 134 -2.47 12.78 -4.91
C LYS A 134 -1.02 12.46 -5.19
N ASP A 135 -0.21 13.50 -5.24
CA ASP A 135 1.24 13.34 -5.20
C ASP A 135 1.71 12.83 -3.84
N ALA A 136 2.78 12.06 -3.87
CA ALA A 136 3.42 11.50 -2.69
C ALA A 136 4.87 12.02 -2.60
N PRO A 137 5.10 13.30 -2.25
CA PRO A 137 6.45 13.84 -2.07
C PRO A 137 7.17 13.20 -0.87
N HIS A 138 6.42 12.61 0.07
CA HIS A 138 6.93 11.96 1.27
C HIS A 138 6.42 10.51 1.40
N PRO A 139 6.82 9.60 0.49
CA PRO A 139 6.25 8.26 0.42
C PRO A 139 6.55 7.41 1.65
N LYS A 140 7.63 7.71 2.38
CA LYS A 140 7.94 7.05 3.66
C LYS A 140 6.92 7.40 4.75
N GLY A 141 6.42 8.63 4.78
CA GLY A 141 5.35 9.06 5.67
C GLY A 141 4.04 8.36 5.34
N LEU A 142 3.68 8.32 4.06
CA LEU A 142 2.49 7.60 3.59
C LEU A 142 2.58 6.09 3.84
N GLY A 143 3.75 5.48 3.67
CA GLY A 143 3.97 4.08 4.01
C GLY A 143 3.76 3.78 5.50
N LYS A 144 4.11 4.72 6.41
CA LYS A 144 3.78 4.60 7.84
C LYS A 144 2.28 4.78 8.09
N TYR A 145 1.65 5.75 7.43
CA TYR A 145 0.21 5.98 7.51
C TYR A 145 -0.58 4.72 7.11
N MET A 146 -0.22 4.09 5.98
CA MET A 146 -0.83 2.84 5.52
C MET A 146 -0.64 1.66 6.49
N LEU A 147 0.26 1.78 7.47
CA LEU A 147 0.52 0.74 8.48
C LEU A 147 -0.17 1.00 9.82
N LYS A 148 -0.96 2.06 9.98
CA LYS A 148 -1.71 2.34 11.22
C LYS A 148 -2.55 1.15 11.69
N GLY A 149 -3.14 0.41 10.75
CA GLY A 149 -3.91 -0.82 11.00
C GLY A 149 -3.11 -2.10 11.25
N MET A 150 -1.82 -2.01 11.62
CA MET A 150 -1.00 -3.18 11.96
C MET A 150 -1.26 -3.70 13.38
N GLU A 151 -0.69 -4.85 13.74
CA GLU A 151 -0.75 -5.34 15.11
C GLU A 151 -0.11 -4.34 16.09
N GLU A 152 -0.89 -3.87 17.07
CA GLU A 152 -0.51 -2.84 18.05
C GLU A 152 0.83 -3.14 18.74
N ALA A 153 1.04 -4.40 19.15
CA ALA A 153 2.26 -4.85 19.82
C ALA A 153 3.55 -4.57 19.02
N TYR A 154 3.44 -4.38 17.71
CA TYR A 154 4.56 -4.07 16.82
C TYR A 154 4.56 -2.63 16.30
N ALA A 155 3.47 -1.88 16.40
CA ALA A 155 3.35 -0.54 15.83
C ALA A 155 4.43 0.40 16.39
N HIS A 156 4.64 0.36 17.71
CA HIS A 156 5.67 1.15 18.39
C HIS A 156 7.09 0.83 17.89
N PHE A 157 7.41 -0.43 17.58
CA PHE A 157 8.72 -0.82 17.05
C PHE A 157 9.05 -0.14 15.72
N TYR A 158 8.03 0.18 14.92
CA TYR A 158 8.16 0.85 13.64
C TYR A 158 7.92 2.37 13.72
N GLY A 159 7.64 2.91 14.91
CA GLY A 159 7.28 4.32 15.11
C GLY A 159 6.01 4.68 14.34
N ILE A 160 4.98 3.85 14.51
CA ILE A 160 3.64 3.99 13.93
C ILE A 160 2.65 4.14 15.08
N ASP A 161 1.74 5.09 14.95
CA ASP A 161 0.61 5.26 15.86
C ASP A 161 -0.48 4.27 15.44
N PHE A 162 -0.76 3.28 16.29
CA PHE A 162 -1.75 2.25 15.99
C PHE A 162 -3.17 2.85 15.98
N GLU A 163 -3.97 2.43 15.00
CA GLU A 163 -5.40 2.68 14.94
C GLU A 163 -6.13 1.43 14.48
N ASP A 164 -7.33 1.18 15.03
CA ASP A 164 -8.18 0.12 14.55
C ASP A 164 -8.81 0.50 13.20
N GLN A 165 -8.46 -0.28 12.17
CA GLN A 165 -8.87 -0.06 10.79
C GLN A 165 -10.01 -1.02 10.37
N GLY A 166 -10.80 -1.49 11.35
CA GLY A 166 -12.00 -2.28 11.12
C GLY A 166 -11.74 -3.70 10.61
N VAL A 167 -12.77 -4.33 10.04
CA VAL A 167 -12.69 -5.69 9.50
C VAL A 167 -12.52 -5.64 7.98
N VAL A 168 -11.53 -6.37 7.46
CA VAL A 168 -11.30 -6.51 6.02
C VAL A 168 -11.47 -7.96 5.60
N HIS A 169 -12.20 -8.15 4.50
CA HIS A 169 -12.38 -9.44 3.83
C HIS A 169 -11.33 -9.63 2.74
N GLY A 170 -10.67 -10.79 2.74
CA GLY A 170 -9.59 -11.14 1.83
C GLY A 170 -8.22 -10.68 2.34
N ARG A 171 -7.37 -10.24 1.41
CA ARG A 171 -6.01 -9.79 1.73
C ARG A 171 -6.06 -8.30 2.07
N ARG A 172 -5.63 -7.95 3.28
CA ARG A 172 -5.59 -6.55 3.73
C ARG A 172 -4.49 -5.71 3.07
N SER A 173 -3.32 -6.27 2.80
CA SER A 173 -2.20 -5.47 2.31
C SER A 173 -1.25 -6.24 1.41
N GLY A 174 -0.45 -5.51 0.65
CA GLY A 174 0.58 -6.10 -0.17
C GLY A 174 1.45 -5.09 -0.90
N TYR A 175 2.26 -5.65 -1.79
CA TYR A 175 3.26 -4.94 -2.57
C TYR A 175 3.44 -5.67 -3.91
N SER A 176 3.98 -4.98 -4.91
CA SER A 176 4.37 -5.57 -6.19
C SER A 176 5.57 -6.51 -6.02
N LEU A 177 5.70 -7.51 -6.90
CA LEU A 177 6.70 -8.58 -6.75
C LEU A 177 8.15 -8.05 -6.70
N ASN A 178 8.45 -6.99 -7.46
CA ASN A 178 9.75 -6.33 -7.47
C ASN A 178 10.09 -5.57 -6.18
N LEU A 179 9.14 -5.36 -5.26
CA LEU A 179 9.39 -4.70 -3.97
C LEU A 179 9.48 -5.69 -2.79
N GLY A 180 9.38 -7.00 -3.07
CA GLY A 180 9.30 -8.04 -2.05
C GLY A 180 10.62 -8.37 -1.35
N PRO A 181 10.59 -9.30 -0.37
CA PRO A 181 11.76 -9.73 0.39
C PRO A 181 12.93 -10.21 -0.45
N SER A 182 12.66 -10.88 -1.58
CA SER A 182 13.70 -11.34 -2.50
C SER A 182 14.44 -10.17 -3.16
N ALA A 183 13.72 -9.14 -3.60
CA ALA A 183 14.33 -7.93 -4.16
C ALA A 183 15.15 -7.18 -3.11
N LYS A 184 14.64 -7.05 -1.87
CA LYS A 184 15.40 -6.50 -0.75
C LYS A 184 16.69 -7.28 -0.48
N LYS A 185 16.62 -8.62 -0.47
CA LYS A 185 17.80 -9.48 -0.24
C LYS A 185 18.84 -9.27 -1.34
N ARG A 186 18.40 -9.24 -2.59
CA ARG A 186 19.26 -9.01 -3.76
C ARG A 186 19.98 -7.65 -3.66
N LEU A 187 19.24 -6.56 -3.47
CA LEU A 187 19.82 -5.21 -3.34
C LEU A 187 20.79 -5.09 -2.15
N ARG A 188 20.57 -5.83 -1.07
CA ARG A 188 21.51 -5.88 0.06
C ARG A 188 22.82 -6.55 -0.32
N ASN A 189 22.74 -7.65 -1.06
CA ASN A 189 23.93 -8.37 -1.51
C ASN A 189 24.73 -7.54 -2.54
N GLU A 190 24.04 -6.72 -3.34
CA GLU A 190 24.64 -5.81 -4.33
C GLU A 190 25.18 -4.51 -3.71
N GLY A 191 24.85 -4.21 -2.44
CA GLY A 191 25.25 -2.96 -1.77
C GLY A 191 24.33 -1.76 -2.05
N ASP A 192 23.31 -1.92 -2.89
CA ASP A 192 22.38 -0.87 -3.32
C ASP A 192 21.23 -0.61 -2.32
N TYR A 193 21.11 -1.42 -1.27
CA TYR A 193 20.12 -1.22 -0.21
C TYR A 193 20.75 -0.54 1.01
N PRO A 194 20.15 0.55 1.54
CA PRO A 194 20.72 1.27 2.67
C PRO A 194 20.93 0.36 3.88
N GLU A 195 22.07 0.53 4.54
CA GLU A 195 22.41 -0.23 5.74
C GLU A 195 21.30 -0.12 6.80
N ALA A 196 21.12 -1.21 7.53
CA ALA A 196 20.23 -1.18 8.67
C ALA A 196 20.78 -0.17 9.69
N ARG A 197 20.02 0.89 9.99
CA ARG A 197 20.36 1.76 11.12
C ARG A 197 20.57 0.89 12.36
N LYS A 198 21.68 1.10 13.07
CA LYS A 198 21.91 0.50 14.39
C LYS A 198 20.70 0.81 15.26
N TRP A 199 20.03 -0.23 15.73
CA TRP A 199 18.86 -0.08 16.58
C TRP A 199 19.29 0.61 17.87
N LYS A 200 18.69 1.75 18.21
CA LYS A 200 18.85 2.35 19.53
C LYS A 200 17.85 1.65 20.46
N PRO A 201 18.29 1.07 21.59
CA PRO A 201 17.37 0.49 22.53
C PRO A 201 16.34 1.52 22.99
N PHE A 202 15.09 1.09 23.07
CA PHE A 202 14.02 1.90 23.64
C PHE A 202 14.40 2.32 25.07
N PRO A 203 14.00 3.53 25.51
CA PRO A 203 14.05 3.87 26.93
C PRO A 203 13.33 2.77 27.73
N LYS A 204 14.05 2.13 28.66
CA LYS A 204 13.48 1.10 29.53
C LYS A 204 12.28 1.72 30.27
N GLY A 205 11.07 1.17 30.08
CA GLY A 205 9.86 1.59 30.81
C GLY A 205 8.56 1.67 30.00
N LEU A 206 8.64 1.88 28.68
CA LEU A 206 7.44 2.01 27.82
C LEU A 206 6.75 0.68 27.50
N THR A 207 7.52 -0.40 27.34
CA THR A 207 7.02 -1.74 26.97
C THR A 207 6.18 -2.39 28.07
N ASN A 208 6.54 -2.21 29.34
CA ASN A 208 5.80 -2.82 30.46
C ASN A 208 4.43 -2.14 30.66
N ARG A 209 4.31 -0.84 30.42
CA ARG A 209 3.01 -0.14 30.48
C ARG A 209 2.09 -0.57 29.34
N ALA A 210 2.60 -0.66 28.11
CA ALA A 210 1.81 -1.12 26.96
C ALA A 210 1.36 -2.58 27.09
N LEU A 211 2.23 -3.48 27.55
CA LEU A 211 1.90 -4.89 27.80
C LEU A 211 0.87 -5.07 28.93
N ASN A 212 0.96 -4.25 29.99
CA ASN A 212 -0.01 -4.30 31.09
C ASN A 212 -1.38 -3.73 30.70
N ALA A 213 -1.42 -2.67 29.87
CA ALA A 213 -2.66 -2.12 29.35
C ALA A 213 -3.44 -3.13 28.48
N GLN A 214 -2.73 -3.92 27.66
CA GLN A 214 -3.34 -5.01 26.87
C GLN A 214 -3.92 -6.13 27.74
N ARG A 215 -3.28 -6.47 28.87
CA ARG A 215 -3.80 -7.51 29.78
C ARG A 215 -5.07 -7.06 30.50
N GLN A 216 -5.17 -5.78 30.84
CA GLN A 216 -6.36 -5.22 31.49
C GLN A 216 -7.55 -5.09 30.52
N ALA A 217 -7.30 -4.76 29.25
CA ALA A 217 -8.35 -4.64 28.23
C ALA A 217 -8.99 -5.97 27.79
N HIS A 218 -8.36 -7.11 28.07
CA HIS A 218 -8.89 -8.46 27.76
C HIS A 218 -9.51 -9.17 28.97
N SER A 219 -9.61 -8.49 30.11
CA SER A 219 -10.20 -9.03 31.35
C SER A 219 -11.63 -8.55 31.61
N HIS A 220 -12.29 -7.96 30.61
CA HIS A 220 -13.66 -7.45 30.66
C HIS A 220 -14.49 -7.95 29.49
#